data_AF-A0A6P2KED3-F1
#
_entry.id   AF-A0A6P2KED3-F1
#
_cell.length_a   1.000
_cell.length_b   1.000
_cell.length_c   1.000
_cell.angle_alpha   90.00
_cell.angle_beta   90.00
_cell.angle_gamma   90.00
#
_symmetry.space_group_name_H-M   'P 1'
#
loop_
_entity.id
_entity.type
_entity.pdbx_description
1 polymer ?
#
loop_
_entity_poly.entity_id
_entity_poly.type
_entity_poly.pdbx_seq_one_letter_code
_entity_poly.pdbx_strand_id
1 'polypeptide(L)'
;MAKPILILVLKGSFPDAFCFVETLLQSLGFLLANPDSGRVTHWSDDGQQSAVSRAGIVDEAPAGVVKNVQFWRSGDDDLFVSWIDVSPGWEFSFHLNGVTAELKVALATALSKAVLVDLKLQYGEESALRIDFD
;
A
#
# COMPACT_ATOMS: atom_id res chain seq x y z
N MET A 1 -16.01 6.04 -15.16
CA MET A 1 -15.97 6.44 -13.73
C MET A 1 -14.51 6.65 -13.38
N ALA A 2 -14.21 7.70 -12.61
CA ALA A 2 -12.86 7.93 -12.11
C ALA A 2 -12.40 6.75 -11.24
N LYS A 3 -11.10 6.45 -11.26
CA LYS A 3 -10.47 5.36 -10.52
C LYS A 3 -10.15 5.85 -9.11
N PRO A 4 -10.83 5.36 -8.06
CA PRO A 4 -10.56 5.84 -6.71
C PRO A 4 -9.23 5.29 -6.18
N ILE A 5 -8.42 6.18 -5.62
CA ILE A 5 -7.15 5.88 -4.99
C ILE A 5 -7.19 6.42 -3.56
N LEU A 6 -6.92 5.57 -2.57
CA LEU A 6 -6.61 6.05 -1.22
C LEU A 6 -5.11 6.30 -1.15
N ILE A 7 -4.72 7.45 -0.63
CA ILE A 7 -3.31 7.83 -0.52
C ILE A 7 -2.99 8.08 0.94
N LEU A 8 -1.99 7.37 1.46
CA LEU A 8 -1.47 7.50 2.81
C LEU A 8 -0.02 7.99 2.76
N VAL A 9 0.29 9.06 3.47
CA VAL A 9 1.68 9.50 3.68
C VAL A 9 2.16 8.98 5.03
N LEU A 10 3.32 8.33 5.05
CA LEU A 10 3.98 7.82 6.26
C LEU A 10 5.35 8.45 6.41
N LYS A 11 5.62 9.07 7.57
CA LYS A 11 6.95 9.59 7.92
C LYS A 11 7.90 8.46 8.33
N GLY A 12 9.20 8.64 8.11
CA GLY A 12 10.25 7.72 8.56
C GLY A 12 10.85 6.85 7.45
N SER A 13 11.45 5.73 7.86
CA SER A 13 12.16 4.84 6.94
C SER A 13 11.17 3.99 6.11
N PHE A 14 11.57 3.59 4.90
CA PHE A 14 10.75 2.68 4.09
C PHE A 14 10.45 1.35 4.80
N PRO A 15 11.43 0.65 5.43
CA PRO A 15 11.14 -0.59 6.14
C PRO A 15 10.01 -0.46 7.17
N ASP A 16 10.01 0.62 7.97
CA ASP A 16 8.99 0.85 9.00
C ASP A 16 7.64 1.17 8.38
N ALA A 17 7.62 2.05 7.37
CA ALA A 17 6.41 2.45 6.67
C ALA A 17 5.76 1.28 5.93
N PHE A 18 6.55 0.46 5.24
CA PHE A 18 6.07 -0.74 4.55
C PHE A 18 5.54 -1.79 5.53
N CYS A 19 6.25 -2.02 6.64
CA CYS A 19 5.80 -2.93 7.70
C CYS A 19 4.45 -2.51 8.31
N PHE A 20 4.26 -1.19 8.49
CA PHE A 20 3.00 -0.63 8.95
C PHE A 20 1.85 -0.92 7.96
N VAL A 21 2.06 -0.66 6.67
CA VAL A 21 1.06 -0.92 5.61
C VAL A 21 0.73 -2.41 5.53
N GLU A 22 1.76 -3.27 5.54
CA GLU A 22 1.60 -4.72 5.52
C GLU A 22 0.76 -5.21 6.72
N THR A 23 1.06 -4.74 7.93
CA THR A 23 0.32 -5.11 9.15
C THR A 23 -1.14 -4.64 9.11
N LEU A 24 -1.37 -3.42 8.64
CA LEU A 24 -2.72 -2.85 8.51
C LEU A 24 -3.55 -3.68 7.53
N LEU A 25 -2.99 -4.00 6.35
CA LEU A 25 -3.66 -4.81 5.34
C LEU A 25 -3.89 -6.25 5.82
N GLN A 26 -2.94 -6.83 6.56
CA GLN A 26 -3.10 -8.15 7.16
C GLN A 26 -4.29 -8.24 8.11
N SER A 27 -4.55 -7.18 8.89
CA SER A 27 -5.73 -7.12 9.76
C SER A 27 -7.07 -7.11 9.00
N LEU A 28 -7.04 -6.73 7.73
CA LEU A 28 -8.19 -6.74 6.81
C LEU A 28 -8.27 -8.04 5.97
N GLY A 29 -7.36 -8.99 6.20
CA GLY A 29 -7.32 -10.27 5.52
C GLY A 29 -6.51 -10.30 4.22
N PHE A 30 -5.71 -9.27 3.96
CA PHE A 30 -4.79 -9.26 2.82
C PHE A 30 -3.42 -9.83 3.18
N LEU A 31 -2.83 -10.62 2.29
CA LEU A 31 -1.52 -11.24 2.45
C LEU A 31 -0.56 -10.69 1.40
N LEU A 32 0.70 -10.50 1.74
CA LEU A 32 1.71 -10.05 0.78
C LEU A 32 2.00 -11.11 -0.30
N ALA A 33 2.05 -12.38 0.10
CA ALA A 33 2.20 -13.49 -0.82
C ALA A 33 0.83 -14.01 -1.27
N ASN A 34 0.68 -14.24 -2.57
CA ASN A 34 -0.53 -14.86 -3.11
C ASN A 34 -0.73 -16.25 -2.46
N PRO A 35 -1.92 -16.56 -1.92
CA PRO A 35 -2.13 -17.79 -1.14
C PRO A 35 -2.01 -19.08 -1.96
N ASP A 36 -2.24 -19.01 -3.27
CA ASP A 36 -2.21 -20.18 -4.15
C ASP A 36 -0.80 -20.46 -4.68
N SER A 37 -0.04 -19.41 -4.97
CA SER A 37 1.31 -19.52 -5.56
C SER A 37 2.46 -19.30 -4.58
N GLY A 38 2.21 -18.70 -3.42
CA GLY A 38 3.22 -18.27 -2.45
C GLY A 38 4.12 -17.12 -2.94
N ARG A 39 3.80 -16.50 -4.08
CA ARG A 39 4.64 -15.45 -4.70
C ARG A 39 4.19 -14.06 -4.27
N VAL A 40 5.17 -13.20 -4.02
CA VAL A 40 4.96 -11.74 -3.94
C VAL A 40 5.25 -11.16 -5.31
N THR A 41 4.31 -10.37 -5.82
CA THR A 41 4.34 -9.87 -7.20
C THR A 41 4.52 -8.36 -7.22
N HIS A 42 5.40 -7.88 -8.08
CA HIS A 42 5.49 -6.48 -8.47
C HIS A 42 5.45 -6.32 -9.99
N TRP A 43 5.19 -5.09 -10.44
CA TRP A 43 5.15 -4.70 -11.84
C TRP A 43 6.20 -3.63 -12.13
N SER A 44 6.94 -3.77 -13.23
CA SER A 44 7.80 -2.70 -13.73
C SER A 44 7.01 -1.64 -14.49
N ASP A 45 7.67 -0.51 -14.78
CA ASP A 45 7.06 0.63 -15.47
C ASP A 45 6.58 0.30 -16.91
N ASP A 46 7.09 -0.78 -17.51
CA ASP A 46 6.65 -1.32 -18.81
C ASP A 46 5.47 -2.30 -18.72
N GLY A 47 4.98 -2.56 -17.50
CA GLY A 47 3.89 -3.50 -17.25
C GLY A 47 4.32 -4.97 -17.22
N GLN A 48 5.61 -5.28 -17.06
CA GLN A 48 6.04 -6.66 -16.85
C GLN A 48 5.87 -7.08 -15.38
N GLN A 49 5.18 -8.20 -15.18
CA GLN A 49 5.03 -8.83 -13.88
C GLN A 49 6.27 -9.65 -13.51
N SER A 50 6.79 -9.46 -12.30
CA SER A 50 7.93 -10.22 -11.76
C SER A 50 7.72 -10.58 -10.28
N ALA A 51 8.39 -11.65 -9.85
CA ALA A 51 8.38 -12.07 -8.45
C ALA A 51 9.48 -11.31 -7.68
N VAL A 52 9.16 -10.89 -6.46
CA VAL A 52 10.10 -10.23 -5.55
C VAL A 52 10.03 -10.89 -4.18
N SER A 53 11.08 -10.79 -3.37
CA SER A 53 11.04 -11.21 -1.97
C SER A 53 10.69 -10.03 -1.07
N ARG A 54 10.14 -10.28 0.13
CA ARG A 54 9.89 -9.20 1.10
C ARG A 54 11.16 -8.41 1.43
N ALA A 55 12.31 -9.09 1.55
CA ALA A 55 13.60 -8.43 1.74
C ALA A 55 13.98 -7.57 0.53
N GLY A 56 13.81 -8.11 -0.69
CA GLY A 56 14.04 -7.36 -1.93
C GLY A 56 13.20 -6.08 -2.02
N ILE A 57 11.93 -6.11 -1.63
CA ILE A 57 11.10 -4.90 -1.56
C ILE A 57 11.74 -3.84 -0.66
N VAL A 58 12.16 -4.23 0.54
CA VAL A 58 12.75 -3.33 1.53
C VAL A 58 14.09 -2.74 1.05
N ASP A 59 14.91 -3.55 0.39
CA ASP A 59 16.24 -3.16 -0.07
C ASP A 59 16.20 -2.32 -1.37
N GLU A 60 15.25 -2.62 -2.25
CA GLU A 60 15.20 -2.06 -3.61
C GLU A 60 14.23 -0.87 -3.77
N ALA A 61 13.26 -0.72 -2.86
CA ALA A 61 12.33 0.41 -2.89
C ALA A 61 12.99 1.78 -2.66
N PRO A 62 13.96 1.96 -1.73
CA PRO A 62 14.68 3.22 -1.58
C PRO A 62 15.40 3.69 -2.85
N ALA A 63 15.85 2.75 -3.68
CA ALA A 63 16.48 3.04 -4.97
C ALA A 63 15.46 3.26 -6.10
N GLY A 64 14.16 3.11 -5.82
CA GLY A 64 13.09 3.21 -6.80
C GLY A 64 13.05 2.05 -7.80
N VAL A 65 13.66 0.91 -7.49
CA VAL A 65 13.66 -0.27 -8.38
C VAL A 65 12.35 -1.05 -8.21
N VAL A 66 11.88 -1.21 -6.97
CA VAL A 66 10.56 -1.78 -6.66
C VAL A 66 9.66 -0.66 -6.13
N LYS A 67 8.57 -0.37 -6.84
CA LYS A 67 7.67 0.76 -6.52
C LYS A 67 6.23 0.34 -6.21
N ASN A 68 5.94 -0.95 -6.26
CA ASN A 68 4.61 -1.48 -6.05
C ASN A 68 4.66 -2.95 -5.70
N VAL A 69 3.57 -3.45 -5.12
CA VAL A 69 3.25 -4.88 -5.02
C VAL A 69 1.75 -5.10 -5.04
N GLN A 70 1.34 -6.34 -5.28
CA GLN A 70 -0.01 -6.82 -5.03
C GLN A 70 -0.11 -7.48 -3.65
N PHE A 71 -1.14 -7.10 -2.91
CA PHE A 71 -1.61 -7.81 -1.72
C PHE A 71 -2.84 -8.64 -2.06
N TRP A 72 -3.03 -9.79 -1.43
CA TRP A 72 -3.96 -10.83 -1.87
C TRP A 72 -4.93 -11.22 -0.76
N ARG A 73 -6.22 -11.22 -1.05
CA ARG A 73 -7.25 -11.78 -0.17
C ARG A 73 -7.59 -13.22 -0.53
N SER A 74 -7.49 -13.54 -1.82
CA SER A 74 -7.56 -14.90 -2.37
C SER A 74 -6.63 -15.02 -3.58
N GLY A 75 -6.62 -16.16 -4.27
CA GLY A 75 -5.80 -16.34 -5.48
C GLY A 75 -6.11 -15.35 -6.61
N ASP A 76 -7.35 -14.86 -6.68
CA ASP A 76 -7.89 -14.02 -7.75
C ASP A 76 -8.42 -12.65 -7.27
N ASP A 77 -8.30 -12.34 -5.97
CA ASP A 77 -8.75 -11.08 -5.37
C ASP A 77 -7.55 -10.35 -4.76
N ASP A 78 -7.10 -9.29 -5.42
CA ASP A 78 -5.92 -8.53 -5.07
C ASP A 78 -6.17 -7.03 -4.88
N LEU A 79 -5.23 -6.40 -4.17
CA LEU A 79 -5.13 -4.97 -3.96
C LEU A 79 -3.73 -4.53 -4.40
N PHE A 80 -3.69 -3.75 -5.47
CA PHE A 80 -2.46 -3.15 -5.96
C PHE A 80 -2.10 -1.93 -5.11
N VAL A 81 -0.87 -1.91 -4.58
CA VAL A 81 -0.34 -0.82 -3.76
C VAL A 81 0.98 -0.36 -4.36
N SER A 82 1.09 0.93 -4.65
CA SER A 82 2.31 1.58 -5.13
C SER A 82 2.83 2.60 -4.15
N TRP A 83 4.07 3.02 -4.27
CA TRP A 83 4.65 4.06 -3.44
C TRP A 83 5.68 4.93 -4.15
N ILE A 84 5.88 6.13 -3.60
CA ILE A 84 6.93 7.08 -3.99
C ILE A 84 7.59 7.69 -2.75
N ASP A 85 8.84 8.12 -2.89
CA ASP A 85 9.54 8.91 -1.87
C ASP A 85 9.00 10.35 -1.86
N VAL A 86 8.60 10.84 -0.69
CA VAL A 86 8.09 12.20 -0.45
C VAL A 86 8.83 12.91 0.69
N SER A 87 10.12 12.59 0.86
CA SER A 87 11.03 13.00 1.93
C SER A 87 10.60 14.24 2.78
N PRO A 88 10.45 14.08 4.12
CA PRO A 88 10.78 12.89 4.89
C PRO A 88 9.61 11.89 4.92
N GLY A 89 9.70 10.77 4.19
CA GLY A 89 8.71 9.72 4.24
C GLY A 89 8.33 9.14 2.88
N TRP A 90 7.20 8.43 2.86
CA TRP A 90 6.73 7.64 1.75
C TRP A 90 5.23 7.85 1.54
N GLU A 91 4.83 8.08 0.31
CA GLU A 91 3.43 8.11 -0.08
C GLU A 91 3.06 6.73 -0.63
N PHE A 92 2.04 6.10 -0.05
CA PHE A 92 1.46 4.84 -0.48
C PHE A 92 0.10 5.08 -1.13
N SER A 93 -0.07 4.56 -2.34
CA SER A 93 -1.30 4.65 -3.11
C SER A 93 -1.96 3.28 -3.21
N PHE A 94 -3.18 3.16 -2.69
CA PHE A 94 -4.00 1.95 -2.71
C PHE A 94 -5.02 2.07 -3.84
N HIS A 95 -4.86 1.26 -4.88
CA HIS A 95 -5.66 1.34 -6.10
C HIS A 95 -6.93 0.51 -5.93
N LEU A 96 -8.08 1.16 -5.82
CA LEU A 96 -9.33 0.50 -5.41
C LEU A 96 -10.18 -0.02 -6.57
N ASN A 97 -9.61 -0.13 -7.76
CA ASN A 97 -10.29 -0.71 -8.91
C ASN A 97 -10.45 -2.21 -8.69
N GLY A 98 -11.64 -2.76 -8.95
CA GLY A 98 -11.92 -4.19 -8.70
C GLY A 98 -12.24 -4.54 -7.24
N VAL A 99 -11.88 -3.69 -6.28
CA VAL A 99 -12.19 -3.90 -4.85
C VAL A 99 -13.68 -3.66 -4.58
N THR A 100 -14.31 -4.52 -3.76
CA THR A 100 -15.72 -4.41 -3.37
C THR A 100 -15.99 -3.13 -2.55
N ALA A 101 -17.24 -2.66 -2.54
CA ALA A 101 -17.60 -1.44 -1.83
C ALA A 101 -17.34 -1.56 -0.31
N GLU A 102 -17.63 -2.72 0.26
CA GLU A 102 -17.43 -3.01 1.68
C GLU A 102 -15.95 -2.93 2.05
N LEU A 103 -15.07 -3.48 1.20
CA LEU A 103 -13.62 -3.43 1.41
C LEU A 103 -13.06 -2.02 1.26
N LYS A 104 -13.55 -1.24 0.29
CA LYS A 104 -13.17 0.18 0.15
C LYS A 104 -13.45 0.96 1.43
N VAL A 105 -14.65 0.77 2.00
CA VAL A 105 -15.04 1.41 3.27
C VAL A 105 -14.20 0.90 4.44
N ALA A 106 -13.95 -0.41 4.52
CA ALA A 106 -13.13 -1.00 5.57
C ALA A 106 -11.69 -0.46 5.56
N LEU A 107 -11.07 -0.38 4.36
CA LEU A 107 -9.73 0.16 4.20
C LEU A 107 -9.66 1.65 4.55
N ALA A 108 -10.60 2.46 4.05
CA ALA A 108 -10.69 3.88 4.39
C ALA A 108 -10.88 4.09 5.91
N THR A 109 -11.68 3.23 6.56
CA THR A 109 -11.90 3.27 8.01
C THR A 109 -10.62 2.91 8.77
N ALA A 110 -9.92 1.85 8.37
CA ALA A 110 -8.68 1.41 9.00
C ALA A 110 -7.59 2.47 8.89
N LEU A 111 -7.40 3.05 7.69
CA LEU A 111 -6.42 4.12 7.45
C LEU A 111 -6.79 5.39 8.24
N SER A 112 -8.06 5.79 8.24
CA SER A 112 -8.52 6.96 9.00
C SER A 112 -8.28 6.77 10.50
N LYS A 113 -8.59 5.59 11.03
CA LYS A 113 -8.32 5.26 12.43
C LYS A 113 -6.83 5.35 12.74
N ALA A 114 -5.98 4.77 11.90
CA ALA A 114 -4.54 4.76 12.13
C ALA A 114 -3.95 6.17 12.11
N VAL A 115 -4.38 7.02 11.17
CA VAL A 115 -3.99 8.42 11.11
C VAL A 115 -4.47 9.21 12.33
N LEU A 116 -5.75 9.08 12.70
CA LEU A 116 -6.37 9.87 13.77
C LEU A 116 -5.96 9.43 15.18
N VAL A 117 -5.56 8.16 15.36
CA VAL A 117 -5.22 7.59 16.66
C VAL A 117 -3.71 7.43 16.82
N ASP A 118 -3.07 6.75 15.88
CA ASP A 118 -1.70 6.26 16.04
C ASP A 118 -0.66 7.27 15.52
N LEU A 119 -1.01 8.03 14.47
CA LEU A 119 -0.07 8.93 13.79
C LEU A 119 -0.38 10.42 13.97
N LYS A 120 -1.40 10.78 14.75
CA LYS A 120 -1.97 12.14 14.83
C LYS A 120 -0.98 13.27 15.16
N LEU A 121 0.12 12.96 15.85
CA LEU A 121 1.12 13.95 16.26
C LEU A 121 2.21 14.18 15.20
N GLN A 122 2.25 13.38 14.13
CA GLN A 122 3.34 13.37 13.16
C GLN A 122 3.18 14.39 12.03
N TYR A 123 1.95 14.87 11.77
CA TYR A 123 1.65 15.59 10.52
C TYR A 123 1.39 17.09 10.68
N GLY A 124 1.16 17.62 11.88
CA GLY A 124 0.94 19.06 12.08
C GLY A 124 -0.19 19.59 11.17
N GLU A 125 0.16 20.43 10.19
CA GLU A 125 -0.75 20.99 9.17
C GLU A 125 -0.74 20.23 7.82
N GLU A 126 0.04 19.16 7.70
CA GLU A 126 0.15 18.34 6.49
C GLU A 126 -1.01 17.36 6.33
N SER A 127 -1.22 16.87 5.11
CA SER A 127 -2.20 15.83 4.80
C SER A 127 -1.58 14.43 4.93
N ALA A 128 -2.15 13.60 5.80
CA ALA A 128 -1.70 12.21 5.98
C ALA A 128 -2.51 11.20 5.16
N LEU A 129 -3.80 11.48 4.90
CA LEU A 129 -4.72 10.61 4.17
C LEU A 129 -5.59 11.44 3.23
N ARG A 130 -5.67 11.04 1.96
CA ARG A 130 -6.56 11.64 0.95
C ARG A 130 -7.19 10.58 0.06
N ILE A 131 -8.29 10.96 -0.60
CA ILE A 131 -8.98 10.14 -1.60
C ILE A 131 -8.96 10.91 -2.91
N ASP A 132 -8.28 10.35 -3.91
CA ASP A 132 -8.17 10.94 -5.24
C ASP A 132 -9.01 10.12 -6.23
N PHE A 133 -9.53 10.81 -7.25
CA PHE A 133 -10.36 10.25 -8.29
C PHE A 133 -9.69 10.55 -9.63
N ASP A 134 -8.87 9.61 -10.12
CA ASP A 134 -8.15 9.69 -11.41
C ASP A 134 -9.06 9.49 -12.63
#